data_AF-A0A9E3KQH9-F1
#
_entry.id   AF-A0A9E3KQH9-F1
#
_cell.length_a   1.000
_cell.length_b   1.000
_cell.length_c   1.000
_cell.angle_alpha   90.00
_cell.angle_beta   90.00
_cell.angle_gamma   90.00
#
_symmetry.space_group_name_H-M   'P 1'
#
loop_
_entity.id
_entity.type
_entity.pdbx_description
1 polymer ?
#
loop_
_entity_poly.entity_id
_entity_poly.type
_entity_poly.pdbx_seq_one_letter_code
_entity_poly.pdbx_strand_id
1 'polypeptide(L)'
;METTSGIHVEAARLQDEIKNYLGLRSADLVFEYSSIDGKVRLDLITVNPRHNQSFLFHSVTGTDKLDALKKIHAYVQNYKEKENSYTIQWVAKGDKELHTSYFRAGNITDALQKLYYGRDMNTITVFSVVLNPMS
;
A
#
# COMPACT_ATOMS: atom_id res chain seq x y z
N MET A 1 -17.45 4.65 -28.58
CA MET A 1 -18.00 4.79 -27.20
C MET A 1 -18.03 3.45 -26.45
N GLU A 2 -18.06 2.29 -27.13
CA GLU A 2 -18.10 0.97 -26.46
C GLU A 2 -16.78 0.55 -25.78
N THR A 3 -15.62 0.91 -26.34
CA THR A 3 -14.29 0.58 -25.81
C THR A 3 -13.99 1.22 -24.45
N THR A 4 -14.44 2.45 -24.24
CA THR A 4 -14.25 3.18 -22.97
C THR A 4 -15.08 2.55 -21.85
N SER A 5 -16.28 2.06 -22.15
CA SER A 5 -17.15 1.38 -21.18
C SER A 5 -16.52 0.09 -20.65
N GLY A 6 -16.00 -0.77 -21.54
CA GLY A 6 -15.36 -2.02 -21.16
C GLY A 6 -14.14 -1.85 -20.25
N ILE A 7 -13.33 -0.79 -20.47
CA ILE A 7 -12.17 -0.48 -19.62
C ILE A 7 -12.58 -0.12 -18.19
N HIS A 8 -13.67 0.65 -18.03
CA HIS A 8 -14.17 1.01 -16.70
C HIS A 8 -14.72 -0.20 -15.96
N VAL A 9 -15.42 -1.11 -16.65
CA VAL A 9 -15.93 -2.36 -16.06
C VAL A 9 -14.79 -3.24 -15.59
N GLU A 10 -13.75 -3.42 -16.42
CA GLU A 10 -12.59 -4.25 -16.06
C GLU A 10 -11.79 -3.64 -14.90
N ALA A 11 -11.62 -2.32 -14.87
CA ALA A 11 -10.95 -1.65 -13.76
C ALA A 11 -11.71 -1.83 -12.44
N ALA A 12 -13.04 -1.70 -12.46
CA ALA A 12 -13.88 -1.94 -11.28
C ALA A 12 -13.75 -3.40 -10.78
N ARG A 13 -13.79 -4.37 -11.71
CA ARG A 13 -13.60 -5.80 -11.40
C ARG A 13 -12.27 -6.05 -10.71
N LEU A 14 -11.17 -5.53 -11.26
CA LEU A 14 -9.84 -5.70 -10.69
C LEU A 14 -9.70 -5.03 -9.31
N GLN A 15 -10.27 -3.84 -9.12
CA GLN A 15 -10.26 -3.18 -7.82
C GLN A 15 -10.99 -4.01 -6.75
N ASP A 16 -12.12 -4.62 -7.09
CA ASP A 16 -12.86 -5.48 -6.17
C ASP A 16 -12.12 -6.79 -5.86
N GLU A 17 -11.47 -7.41 -6.84
CA GLU A 17 -10.60 -8.57 -6.61
C GLU A 17 -9.43 -8.24 -5.69
N ILE A 18 -8.77 -7.10 -5.91
CA ILE A 18 -7.67 -6.62 -5.07
C ILE A 18 -8.13 -6.48 -3.61
N LYS A 19 -9.29 -5.85 -3.38
CA LYS A 19 -9.85 -5.71 -2.03
C LYS A 19 -10.10 -7.07 -1.37
N ASN A 20 -10.69 -8.00 -2.12
CA ASN A 20 -11.00 -9.35 -1.64
C ASN A 20 -9.72 -10.12 -1.24
N TYR A 21 -8.65 -10.03 -2.03
CA TYR A 21 -7.36 -10.64 -1.69
C TYR A 21 -6.75 -10.09 -0.39
N LEU A 22 -6.94 -8.79 -0.14
CA LEU A 22 -6.43 -8.14 1.07
C LEU A 22 -7.33 -8.33 2.29
N GLY A 23 -8.57 -8.80 2.11
CA GLY A 23 -9.55 -8.95 3.20
C GLY A 23 -9.95 -7.62 3.84
N LEU A 24 -9.82 -6.51 3.10
CA LEU A 24 -10.10 -5.16 3.58
C LEU A 24 -11.50 -4.71 3.15
N ARG A 25 -12.11 -3.81 3.92
CA ARG A 25 -13.34 -3.14 3.47
C ARG A 25 -12.99 -2.12 2.39
N SER A 26 -13.93 -1.84 1.49
CA SER A 26 -13.70 -0.89 0.38
C SER A 26 -13.24 0.50 0.83
N ALA A 27 -13.66 0.97 2.02
CA ALA A 27 -13.28 2.27 2.55
C ALA A 27 -11.84 2.30 3.12
N ASP A 28 -11.23 1.13 3.33
CA ASP A 28 -9.92 0.99 3.96
C ASP A 28 -8.79 0.86 2.92
N LEU A 29 -9.11 1.02 1.63
CA LEU A 29 -8.19 0.88 0.51
C LEU A 29 -8.36 2.02 -0.50
N VAL A 30 -7.27 2.74 -0.78
CA VAL A 30 -7.23 3.88 -1.69
C VAL A 30 -6.29 3.58 -2.85
N PHE A 31 -6.76 3.88 -4.07
CA PHE A 31 -5.99 3.77 -5.31
C PHE A 31 -5.61 5.18 -5.78
N GLU A 32 -4.37 5.58 -5.54
CA GLU A 32 -3.87 6.91 -5.92
C GLU A 32 -3.06 6.83 -7.20
N TYR A 33 -3.55 7.49 -8.25
CA TYR A 33 -2.90 7.53 -9.55
C TYR A 33 -2.17 8.86 -9.76
N SER A 34 -0.92 8.80 -10.18
CA SER A 34 -0.12 9.97 -10.57
C SER A 34 0.59 9.73 -11.91
N SER A 35 1.03 10.80 -12.57
CA SER A 35 1.82 10.70 -13.80
C SER A 35 3.29 10.95 -13.47
N ILE A 36 4.17 10.06 -13.95
CA ILE A 36 5.62 10.16 -13.82
C ILE A 36 6.22 9.77 -15.17
N ASP A 37 6.99 10.67 -15.79
CA ASP A 37 7.74 10.43 -17.03
C ASP A 37 6.92 9.79 -18.16
N GLY A 38 5.69 10.28 -18.38
CA GLY A 38 4.78 9.75 -19.39
C GLY A 38 4.17 8.39 -19.08
N LYS A 39 4.41 7.86 -17.87
CA LYS A 39 3.80 6.64 -17.34
C LYS A 39 2.80 6.98 -16.23
N VAL A 40 2.02 5.98 -15.84
CA VAL A 40 1.08 6.07 -14.72
C VAL A 40 1.64 5.32 -13.53
N ARG A 41 1.87 6.03 -12.43
CA ARG A 41 2.15 5.43 -11.13
C ARG A 41 0.83 5.18 -10.41
N LEU A 42 0.69 4.01 -9.80
CA LEU A 42 -0.39 3.65 -8.90
C LEU A 42 0.19 3.32 -7.54
N ASP A 43 -0.16 4.13 -6.55
CA ASP A 43 0.08 3.87 -5.15
C ASP A 43 -1.18 3.24 -4.54
N LEU A 44 -1.03 2.03 -4.01
CA LEU A 44 -2.07 1.36 -3.25
C LEU A 44 -1.85 1.66 -1.77
N ILE A 45 -2.84 2.28 -1.14
CA ILE A 45 -2.74 2.80 0.23
C ILE A 45 -3.78 2.12 1.10
N THR A 46 -3.37 1.61 2.25
CA THR A 46 -4.30 1.06 3.25
C THR A 46 -4.57 2.08 4.34
N VAL A 47 -5.81 2.15 4.80
CA VAL A 47 -6.26 3.06 5.84
C VAL A 47 -6.65 2.25 7.07
N ASN A 48 -6.09 2.60 8.22
CA ASN A 48 -6.55 2.11 9.51
C ASN A 48 -7.54 3.12 10.09
N PRO A 49 -8.87 2.87 9.98
CA PRO A 49 -9.89 3.84 10.40
C PRO A 49 -9.90 4.07 11.91
N ARG A 50 -9.38 3.13 12.71
CA ARG A 50 -9.34 3.26 14.18
C ARG A 50 -8.35 4.32 14.64
N HIS A 51 -7.20 4.41 13.97
CA HIS A 51 -6.12 5.32 14.34
C HIS A 51 -5.98 6.51 13.37
N ASN A 52 -6.87 6.59 12.37
CA ASN A 52 -6.82 7.58 11.29
C ASN A 52 -5.42 7.66 10.64
N GLN A 53 -4.78 6.50 10.46
CA GLN A 53 -3.45 6.39 9.86
C GLN A 53 -3.57 5.70 8.50
N SER A 54 -2.88 6.25 7.51
CA SER A 54 -2.75 5.62 6.18
C SER A 54 -1.32 5.19 5.94
N PHE A 55 -1.12 4.07 5.25
CA PHE A 55 0.20 3.55 4.91
C PHE A 55 0.24 3.11 3.46
N LEU A 56 1.40 3.28 2.84
CA LEU A 56 1.60 2.69 1.53
C LEU A 56 1.63 1.18 1.67
N PHE A 57 0.79 0.51 0.89
CA PHE A 57 0.81 -0.93 0.76
C PHE A 57 1.82 -1.35 -0.32
N HIS A 58 1.70 -0.79 -1.53
CA HIS A 58 2.61 -1.04 -2.65
C HIS A 58 2.50 0.03 -3.73
N SER A 59 3.57 0.25 -4.49
CA SER A 59 3.62 1.19 -5.61
C SER A 59 4.05 0.47 -6.88
N VAL A 60 3.38 0.74 -8.00
CA VAL A 60 3.79 0.24 -9.33
C VAL A 60 3.69 1.32 -10.37
N THR A 61 4.50 1.20 -11.42
CA THR A 61 4.43 2.05 -12.61
C THR A 61 3.97 1.23 -13.81
N GLY A 62 2.90 1.70 -14.45
CA GLY A 62 2.33 1.13 -15.67
C GLY A 62 2.34 2.10 -16.85
N THR A 63 2.12 1.57 -18.05
CA THR A 63 1.96 2.39 -19.26
C THR A 63 0.69 3.23 -19.23
N ASP A 64 -0.36 2.70 -18.59
CA ASP A 64 -1.62 3.37 -18.33
C ASP A 64 -2.23 2.91 -16.98
N LYS A 65 -3.41 3.43 -16.63
CA LYS A 65 -4.10 3.08 -15.37
C LYS A 65 -4.45 1.60 -15.27
N LEU A 66 -4.83 0.96 -16.38
CA LEU A 66 -5.25 -0.43 -16.40
C LEU A 66 -4.05 -1.37 -16.26
N ASP A 67 -2.94 -1.07 -16.93
CA ASP A 67 -1.66 -1.78 -16.77
C ASP A 67 -1.15 -1.69 -15.33
N ALA A 68 -1.15 -0.50 -14.74
CA ALA A 68 -0.76 -0.31 -13.34
C ALA A 68 -1.66 -1.13 -12.39
N LEU A 69 -2.97 -1.15 -12.63
CA LEU A 69 -3.92 -1.91 -11.83
C LEU A 69 -3.72 -3.43 -11.97
N LYS A 70 -3.48 -3.92 -13.18
CA LYS A 70 -3.15 -5.34 -13.43
C LYS A 70 -1.87 -5.76 -12.70
N LYS A 71 -0.87 -4.89 -12.63
CA LYS A 71 0.37 -5.13 -11.87
C LYS A 71 0.11 -5.23 -10.36
N ILE A 72 -0.71 -4.33 -9.80
CA ILE A 72 -1.14 -4.44 -8.39
C ILE A 72 -1.90 -5.75 -8.17
N HIS A 73 -2.83 -6.10 -9.06
CA HIS A 73 -3.60 -7.34 -8.95
C HIS A 73 -2.68 -8.58 -8.92
N ALA A 74 -1.73 -8.67 -9.84
CA ALA A 74 -0.75 -9.77 -9.87
C ALA A 74 0.13 -9.82 -8.61
N TYR A 75 0.45 -8.65 -8.04
CA TYR A 75 1.22 -8.56 -6.80
C TYR A 75 0.42 -9.07 -5.59
N VAL A 76 -0.83 -8.62 -5.38
CA VAL A 76 -1.64 -9.00 -4.20
C VAL A 76 -2.00 -10.49 -4.15
N GLN A 77 -1.93 -11.18 -5.29
CA GLN A 77 -2.14 -12.63 -5.33
C GLN A 77 -1.03 -13.42 -4.63
N ASN A 78 0.21 -12.89 -4.58
CA ASN A 78 1.39 -13.65 -4.16
C ASN A 78 2.27 -12.91 -3.13
N TYR A 79 1.90 -11.70 -2.70
CA TYR A 79 2.76 -10.86 -1.85
C TYR A 79 3.15 -11.50 -0.51
N LYS A 80 2.28 -12.34 0.06
CA LYS A 80 2.53 -13.01 1.36
C LYS A 80 3.71 -13.98 1.32
N GLU A 81 3.99 -14.55 0.14
CA GLU A 81 5.09 -15.50 -0.08
C GLU A 81 6.40 -14.79 -0.46
N LYS A 82 6.30 -13.60 -1.05
CA LYS A 82 7.44 -12.85 -1.58
C LYS A 82 8.04 -11.87 -0.60
N GLU A 83 7.26 -11.42 0.38
CA GLU A 83 7.67 -10.36 1.30
C GLU A 83 7.82 -10.83 2.75
N ASN A 84 8.90 -10.35 3.35
CA ASN A 84 9.14 -10.44 4.77
C ASN A 84 8.08 -9.67 5.55
N SER A 85 7.79 -10.10 6.77
CA SER A 85 6.91 -9.37 7.67
C SER A 85 7.74 -8.60 8.69
N TYR A 86 7.44 -7.31 8.86
CA TYR A 86 8.08 -6.42 9.82
C TYR A 86 7.06 -5.89 10.81
N THR A 87 7.44 -5.83 12.08
CA THR A 87 6.72 -5.10 13.13
C THR A 87 7.51 -3.83 13.43
N ILE A 88 6.86 -2.67 13.34
CA ILE A 88 7.48 -1.37 13.59
C ILE A 88 6.76 -0.68 14.74
N GLN A 89 7.52 -0.25 15.75
CA GLN A 89 7.00 0.58 16.83
C GLN A 89 7.46 2.03 16.65
N TRP A 90 6.51 2.96 16.68
CA TRP A 90 6.76 4.35 16.34
C TRP A 90 5.79 5.30 17.05
N VAL A 91 6.18 6.58 17.14
CA VAL A 91 5.35 7.66 17.71
C VAL A 91 5.35 8.82 16.72
N ALA A 92 4.18 9.46 16.52
CA ALA A 92 4.09 10.71 15.78
C ALA A 92 4.60 11.88 16.66
N LYS A 93 5.27 12.86 16.07
CA LYS A 93 5.81 14.01 16.79
C LYS A 93 4.68 14.78 17.49
N GLY A 94 4.80 14.93 18.81
CA GLY A 94 3.79 15.58 19.65
C GLY A 94 2.69 14.63 20.15
N ASP A 95 2.67 13.39 19.67
CA ASP A 95 1.86 12.31 20.23
C ASP A 95 2.58 11.66 21.42
N LYS A 96 1.81 11.06 22.32
CA LYS A 96 2.30 10.27 23.46
C LYS A 96 2.01 8.77 23.29
N GLU A 97 1.20 8.40 22.30
CA GLU A 97 0.84 7.00 22.05
C GLU A 97 1.92 6.28 21.23
N LEU A 98 2.36 5.12 21.72
CA LEU A 98 3.23 4.21 20.99
C LEU A 98 2.39 3.36 20.03
N HIS A 99 2.56 3.60 18.73
CA HIS A 99 1.91 2.84 17.68
C HIS A 99 2.71 1.59 17.35
N THR A 100 2.02 0.47 17.12
CA THR A 100 2.62 -0.77 16.59
C THR A 100 1.95 -1.09 15.26
N SER A 101 2.74 -1.03 14.18
CA SER A 101 2.28 -1.26 12.81
C SER A 101 2.98 -2.46 12.19
N TYR A 102 2.25 -3.21 11.37
CA TYR A 102 2.76 -4.38 10.67
C TYR A 102 2.87 -4.10 9.18
N PHE A 103 4.03 -4.39 8.60
CA PHE A 103 4.32 -4.18 7.19
C PHE A 103 4.77 -5.49 6.56
N ARG A 104 4.36 -5.72 5.32
CA ARG A 104 5.03 -6.66 4.43
C ARG A 104 5.97 -5.83 3.55
N ALA A 105 7.22 -6.25 3.38
CA ALA A 105 8.20 -5.55 2.56
C ALA A 105 9.36 -6.47 2.14
N GLY A 106 10.09 -6.10 1.09
CA GLY A 106 11.28 -6.87 0.67
C GLY A 106 12.43 -6.75 1.68
N ASN A 107 12.62 -5.56 2.25
CA ASN A 107 13.65 -5.28 3.23
C ASN A 107 13.20 -4.21 4.25
N ILE A 108 14.07 -3.89 5.21
CA ILE A 108 13.79 -2.91 6.26
C ILE A 108 13.58 -1.48 5.72
N THR A 109 14.33 -1.08 4.71
CA THR A 109 14.21 0.24 4.08
C THR A 109 12.85 0.40 3.41
N ASP A 110 12.39 -0.62 2.69
CA ASP A 110 11.07 -0.64 2.06
C ASP A 110 9.96 -0.54 3.13
N ALA A 111 10.09 -1.25 4.25
CA ALA A 111 9.12 -1.18 5.35
C ALA A 111 9.04 0.24 5.95
N LEU A 112 10.18 0.90 6.12
CA LEU A 112 10.25 2.28 6.59
C LEU A 112 9.67 3.25 5.55
N GLN A 113 9.97 3.09 4.27
CA GLN A 113 9.37 3.92 3.21
C GLN A 113 7.84 3.82 3.22
N LYS A 114 7.28 2.63 3.47
CA LYS A 114 5.84 2.45 3.62
C LYS A 114 5.26 3.20 4.83
N LEU A 115 5.99 3.20 5.95
CA LEU A 115 5.63 3.96 7.16
C LEU A 115 5.63 5.48 6.91
N TYR A 116 6.68 6.00 6.26
CA TYR A 116 6.84 7.43 6.03
C TYR A 116 6.02 7.96 4.84
N TYR A 117 5.32 7.11 4.11
CA TYR A 117 4.57 7.55 2.94
C TYR A 117 3.58 8.67 3.26
N GLY A 118 3.64 9.75 2.47
CA GLY A 118 2.82 10.94 2.66
C GLY A 118 3.15 11.77 3.91
N ARG A 119 4.26 11.50 4.60
CA ARG A 119 4.68 12.18 5.84
C ARG A 119 6.11 12.70 5.73
N ASP A 120 6.41 13.76 6.45
CA ASP A 120 7.78 14.23 6.64
C ASP A 120 8.51 13.29 7.62
N MET A 121 9.72 12.85 7.28
CA MET A 121 10.50 11.91 8.10
C MET A 121 10.78 12.44 9.52
N ASN A 122 10.83 13.75 9.71
CA ASN A 122 11.06 14.40 11.01
C ASN A 122 9.80 14.41 11.90
N THR A 123 8.67 13.91 11.40
CA THR A 123 7.39 13.84 12.14
C THR A 123 7.14 12.50 12.80
N ILE A 124 8.02 11.51 12.63
CA ILE A 124 7.87 10.19 13.23
C ILE A 124 9.18 9.81 13.93
N THR A 125 9.08 9.28 15.15
CA THR A 125 10.18 8.64 15.85
C THR A 125 9.95 7.13 15.84
N VAL A 126 10.89 6.38 15.24
CA VAL A 126 10.86 4.91 15.22
C VAL A 126 11.68 4.39 16.39
N PHE A 127 11.08 3.54 17.21
CA PHE A 127 11.72 2.93 18.38
C PHE A 127 12.32 1.56 18.06
N SER A 128 11.62 0.75 17.26
CA SER A 128 12.04 -0.59 16.91
C SER A 128 11.53 -0.99 15.53
N VAL A 129 12.33 -1.80 14.85
CA VAL A 129 11.93 -2.52 13.63
C VAL A 129 12.37 -3.96 13.79
N VAL A 130 11.40 -4.87 13.79
CA VAL A 130 11.63 -6.30 14.01
C VAL A 130 11.21 -7.06 12.77
N LEU A 131 12.11 -7.89 12.24
CA LEU A 131 11.78 -8.89 11.23
C LEU A 131 11.05 -10.06 11.93
N ASN A 132 9.81 -10.31 11.56
CA ASN A 132 9.02 -11.40 12.11
C ASN A 132 9.49 -12.72 11.47
N PRO A 133 9.67 -13.80 12.25
CA PRO A 133 10.06 -15.09 11.72
C PRO A 133 9.01 -15.60 10.73
N MET A 134 9.48 -16.20 9.63
CA MET A 134 8.62 -16.89 8.67
C MET A 134 8.00 -18.11 9.37
N SER A 135 6.67 -18.24 9.32
CA SER A 135 5.98 -19.49 9.70
C SER A 135 5.89 -20.43 8.51
#